data_AF-A0A7W9PMV4-F1
#
_entry.id   AF-A0A7W9PMV4-F1
#
_cell.length_a   1.000
_cell.length_b   1.000
_cell.length_c   1.000
_cell.angle_alpha   90.00
_cell.angle_beta   90.00
_cell.angle_gamma   90.00
#
_symmetry.space_group_name_H-M   'P 1'
#
loop_
_entity.id
_entity.type
_entity.pdbx_description
1 polymer ?
#
loop_
_entity_poly.entity_id
_entity_poly.type
_entity_poly.pdbx_seq_one_letter_code
_entity_poly.pdbx_strand_id
1 'polypeptide(L)'
;MDSGEGYSVDLEMLENVESRVAGFVGFCRDQLEAIEHSVGSTQQRWTGDAADAYQSRHTDWLHRAAEAMELLDQVRTRLTTARKAYQGALDANTTMFG
;
A
#
# COMPACT_ATOMS: atom_id res chain seq x y z
N MET A 1 36.10 -12.48 -0.49
CA MET A 1 35.04 -12.58 0.53
C MET A 1 34.30 -11.25 0.47
N ASP A 2 33.12 -11.23 -0.16
CA ASP A 2 32.32 -10.01 -0.42
C ASP A 2 30.80 -10.27 -0.33
N SER A 3 30.39 -11.43 0.21
CA SER A 3 29.00 -11.88 0.14
C SER A 3 28.09 -11.31 1.24
N GLY A 4 28.66 -10.68 2.29
CA GLY A 4 27.90 -10.12 3.41
C GLY A 4 27.44 -8.68 3.21
N GLU A 5 28.18 -7.88 2.43
CA GLU A 5 27.94 -6.45 2.28
C GLU A 5 26.76 -6.18 1.34
N GLY A 6 26.69 -6.87 0.20
CA GLY A 6 25.55 -6.79 -0.73
C GLY A 6 24.22 -7.23 -0.13
N TYR A 7 24.23 -8.27 0.71
CA TYR A 7 23.00 -8.82 1.29
C TYR A 7 22.41 -7.92 2.39
N SER A 8 23.24 -7.20 3.14
CA SER A 8 22.81 -6.20 4.12
C SER A 8 22.19 -4.97 3.43
N VAL A 9 22.78 -4.52 2.32
CA VAL A 9 22.27 -3.40 1.52
C VAL A 9 20.91 -3.75 0.91
N ASP A 10 20.71 -4.98 0.43
CA ASP A 10 19.42 -5.44 -0.10
C ASP A 10 18.32 -5.46 0.96
N LEU A 11 18.64 -5.86 2.21
CA LEU A 11 17.68 -5.85 3.32
C LEU A 11 17.25 -4.43 3.70
N GLU A 12 18.19 -3.48 3.81
CA GLU A 12 17.90 -2.07 4.08
C GLU A 12 17.03 -1.46 2.97
N MET A 13 17.34 -1.79 1.71
CA MET A 13 16.55 -1.35 0.56
C MET A 13 15.11 -1.91 0.61
N LEU A 14 14.96 -3.19 0.97
CA LEU A 14 13.64 -3.82 1.14
C LEU A 14 12.83 -3.17 2.27
N GLU A 15 13.45 -2.86 3.41
CA GLU A 15 12.81 -2.15 4.52
C GLU A 15 12.38 -0.74 4.14
N ASN A 16 13.22 -0.01 3.39
CA ASN A 16 12.88 1.31 2.87
C ASN A 16 11.66 1.25 1.94
N VAL A 17 11.64 0.29 1.02
CA VAL A 17 10.52 0.10 0.09
C VAL A 17 9.24 -0.30 0.84
N GLU A 18 9.32 -1.21 1.82
CA GLU A 18 8.18 -1.60 2.67
C GLU A 18 7.58 -0.39 3.39
N SER A 19 8.44 0.46 3.99
CA SER A 19 8.01 1.69 4.68
C SER A 19 7.33 2.69 3.74
N ARG A 20 7.90 2.91 2.55
CA ARG A 20 7.34 3.82 1.55
C ARG A 20 5.99 3.35 1.01
N VAL A 21 5.86 2.05 0.74
CA VAL A 21 4.59 1.46 0.30
C VAL A 21 3.53 1.58 1.40
N ALA A 22 3.88 1.32 2.65
CA ALA A 22 2.96 1.48 3.78
C ALA A 22 2.50 2.94 3.94
N GLY A 23 3.42 3.90 3.84
CA GLY A 23 3.10 5.34 3.89
C GLY A 23 2.20 5.78 2.74
N PHE A 24 2.46 5.32 1.52
CA PHE A 24 1.64 5.61 0.35
C PHE A 24 0.21 5.03 0.48
N VAL A 25 0.09 3.80 0.97
CA VAL A 25 -1.21 3.17 1.29
C VAL A 25 -2.00 4.00 2.30
N GLY A 26 -1.35 4.46 3.38
CA GLY A 26 -1.98 5.35 4.35
C GLY A 26 -2.47 6.65 3.72
N PHE A 27 -1.60 7.34 2.98
CA PHE A 27 -1.94 8.56 2.26
C PHE A 27 -3.15 8.39 1.33
N CYS A 28 -3.21 7.29 0.57
CA CYS A 28 -4.34 7.00 -0.31
C CYS A 28 -5.67 6.83 0.45
N ARG A 29 -5.65 6.21 1.64
CA ARG A 29 -6.84 6.08 2.48
C ARG A 29 -7.33 7.44 2.98
N ASP A 30 -6.42 8.25 3.51
CA ASP A 30 -6.76 9.57 4.04
C ASP A 30 -7.38 10.46 2.95
N GLN A 31 -6.84 10.41 1.72
CA GLN A 31 -7.40 11.16 0.59
C GLN A 31 -8.79 10.66 0.18
N LEU A 32 -9.03 9.34 0.20
CA LEU A 32 -10.33 8.76 -0.12
C LEU A 32 -11.38 9.20 0.90
N GLU A 33 -11.08 9.10 2.19
CA GLU A 33 -11.97 9.54 3.28
C GLU A 33 -12.27 11.05 3.20
N ALA A 34 -11.27 11.87 2.89
CA ALA A 34 -11.45 13.31 2.72
C ALA A 34 -12.40 13.64 1.55
N ILE A 35 -12.27 12.93 0.43
CA ILE A 35 -13.16 13.09 -0.72
C ILE A 35 -14.57 12.66 -0.36
N GLU A 36 -14.76 11.51 0.29
CA GLU A 36 -16.07 11.01 0.72
C GLU A 36 -16.78 12.02 1.64
N HIS A 37 -16.06 12.57 2.62
CA HIS A 37 -16.60 13.57 3.53
C HIS A 37 -17.03 14.85 2.79
N SER A 38 -16.19 15.34 1.87
CA SER A 38 -16.49 16.52 1.06
C SER A 38 -17.72 16.30 0.17
N VAL A 39 -17.81 15.14 -0.48
CA VAL A 39 -18.93 14.78 -1.34
C VAL A 39 -20.22 14.66 -0.55
N GLY A 40 -20.21 13.93 0.58
CA GLY A 40 -21.38 13.78 1.44
C GLY A 40 -21.93 15.12 1.94
N SER A 41 -21.05 16.07 2.28
CA SER A 41 -21.46 17.42 2.70
C SER A 41 -22.11 18.24 1.57
N THR A 42 -21.66 18.04 0.32
CA THR A 42 -22.17 18.76 -0.85
C THR A 42 -23.51 18.19 -1.33
N GLN A 43 -23.66 16.87 -1.25
CA GLN A 43 -24.84 16.16 -1.74
C GLN A 43 -26.10 16.46 -0.93
N GLN A 44 -25.97 16.84 0.34
CA GLN A 44 -27.10 17.34 1.15
C GLN A 44 -27.75 18.62 0.57
N ARG A 45 -27.05 19.34 -0.31
CA ARG A 45 -27.51 20.61 -0.90
C ARG A 45 -27.84 20.52 -2.38
N TRP A 46 -27.49 19.43 -3.06
CA TRP A 46 -27.61 19.28 -4.51
C TRP A 46 -28.44 18.03 -4.86
N THR A 47 -29.63 18.23 -5.44
CA THR A 47 -30.59 17.18 -5.81
C THR A 47 -30.93 17.21 -7.31
N GLY A 48 -31.55 16.13 -7.81
CA GLY A 48 -32.01 15.96 -9.20
C GLY A 48 -31.15 15.01 -10.03
N ASP A 49 -31.51 14.79 -11.29
CA ASP A 49 -30.90 13.77 -12.18
C ASP A 49 -29.37 13.86 -12.29
N ALA A 50 -28.81 15.06 -12.21
CA ALA A 50 -27.36 15.28 -12.23
C ALA A 50 -26.67 14.79 -10.94
N ALA A 51 -27.35 14.90 -9.78
CA ALA A 51 -26.86 14.38 -8.51
C ALA A 51 -26.85 12.85 -8.52
N ASP A 52 -27.87 12.21 -9.09
CA ASP A 52 -27.98 10.75 -9.20
C ASP A 52 -26.90 10.17 -10.13
N ALA A 53 -26.69 10.79 -11.30
CA ALA A 53 -25.63 10.40 -12.24
C ALA A 53 -24.23 10.55 -11.64
N TYR A 54 -24.00 11.60 -10.84
CA TYR A 54 -22.76 11.78 -10.10
C TYR A 54 -22.58 10.70 -9.03
N GLN A 55 -23.64 10.37 -8.27
CA GLN A 55 -23.60 9.36 -7.21
C GLN A 55 -23.27 7.98 -7.76
N SER A 56 -23.81 7.60 -8.92
CA SER A 56 -23.48 6.34 -9.60
C SER A 56 -22.00 6.27 -9.99
N ARG A 57 -21.44 7.34 -10.58
CA ARG A 57 -20.02 7.41 -10.94
C ARG A 57 -19.12 7.44 -9.71
N HIS A 58 -19.55 8.10 -8.64
CA HIS A 58 -18.83 8.15 -7.37
C HIS A 58 -18.73 6.75 -6.75
N THR A 59 -19.81 5.97 -6.76
CA THR A 59 -19.80 4.58 -6.28
C THR A 59 -18.85 3.69 -7.07
N ASP A 60 -18.82 3.79 -8.42
CA ASP A 60 -17.85 3.05 -9.24
C ASP A 60 -16.41 3.48 -8.94
N TRP A 61 -16.18 4.77 -8.72
CA TRP A 61 -14.87 5.28 -8.34
C TRP A 61 -14.42 4.76 -6.98
N LEU A 62 -15.29 4.75 -5.96
CA LEU A 62 -14.98 4.18 -4.64
C LEU A 62 -14.64 2.69 -4.73
N HIS A 63 -15.39 1.94 -5.55
CA HIS A 63 -15.10 0.53 -5.79
C HIS A 63 -13.70 0.32 -6.34
N ARG A 64 -13.34 1.05 -7.40
CA ARG A 64 -12.00 0.96 -8.02
C ARG A 64 -10.90 1.44 -7.07
N ALA A 65 -11.17 2.44 -6.24
CA ALA A 65 -10.23 2.89 -5.22
C ALA A 65 -9.97 1.79 -4.17
N ALA A 66 -11.02 1.09 -3.74
CA ALA A 66 -10.89 -0.06 -2.84
C ALA A 66 -10.08 -1.22 -3.48
N GLU A 67 -10.31 -1.51 -4.77
CA GLU A 67 -9.52 -2.52 -5.50
C GLU A 67 -8.04 -2.13 -5.58
N ALA A 68 -7.73 -0.87 -5.87
CA ALA A 68 -6.34 -0.39 -5.91
C ALA A 68 -5.67 -0.50 -4.53
N MET A 69 -6.39 -0.20 -3.46
CA MET A 69 -5.92 -0.34 -2.08
C MET A 69 -5.62 -1.80 -1.72
N GLU A 70 -6.48 -2.73 -2.13
CA GLU A 70 -6.28 -4.17 -1.94
C GLU A 70 -5.02 -4.67 -2.67
N LEU A 71 -4.82 -4.23 -3.92
CA LEU A 71 -3.61 -4.57 -4.68
C LEU A 71 -2.33 -4.06 -4.01
N LEU A 72 -2.35 -2.85 -3.44
CA LEU A 72 -1.21 -2.31 -2.71
C LEU A 72 -0.93 -3.12 -1.43
N ASP A 73 -1.96 -3.60 -0.72
CA ASP A 73 -1.79 -4.45 0.46
C ASP A 73 -1.18 -5.81 0.10
N GLN A 74 -1.57 -6.38 -1.05
CA GLN A 74 -0.94 -7.58 -1.60
C GLN A 74 0.54 -7.36 -1.95
N VAL A 75 0.88 -6.21 -2.54
CA VAL A 75 2.29 -5.86 -2.82
C VAL A 75 3.08 -5.75 -1.52
N ARG A 76 2.55 -5.06 -0.50
CA ARG A 76 3.17 -4.99 0.82
C ARG A 76 3.42 -6.38 1.41
N THR A 77 2.42 -7.26 1.37
CA THR A 77 2.52 -8.63 1.90
C THR A 77 3.60 -9.46 1.19
N ARG A 78 3.74 -9.29 -0.14
CA ARG A 78 4.81 -9.95 -0.90
C ARG A 78 6.19 -9.43 -0.52
N LEU A 79 6.34 -8.13 -0.32
CA LEU A 79 7.59 -7.51 0.14
C LEU A 79 7.99 -8.00 1.54
N THR A 80 7.06 -8.02 2.49
CA THR A 80 7.31 -8.56 3.84
C THR A 80 7.73 -10.03 3.78
N THR A 81 7.09 -10.84 2.94
CA THR A 81 7.45 -12.24 2.74
C THR A 81 8.86 -12.39 2.18
N ALA A 82 9.20 -11.62 1.14
CA ALA A 82 10.53 -11.61 0.56
C ALA A 82 11.58 -11.24 1.60
N ARG A 83 11.39 -10.14 2.35
CA ARG A 83 12.30 -9.71 3.42
C ARG A 83 12.55 -10.80 4.46
N LYS A 84 11.49 -11.48 4.93
CA LYS A 84 11.62 -12.60 5.89
C LYS A 84 12.44 -13.76 5.32
N ALA A 85 12.24 -14.10 4.05
CA ALA A 85 13.01 -15.16 3.39
C ALA A 85 14.49 -14.78 3.26
N TYR A 86 14.79 -13.52 2.88
CA TYR A 86 16.16 -13.02 2.82
C TYR A 86 16.83 -13.05 4.20
N GLN A 87 16.15 -12.54 5.25
CA GLN A 87 16.67 -12.56 6.61
C GLN A 87 16.98 -13.99 7.09
N GLY A 88 16.05 -14.94 6.88
CA GLY A 88 16.25 -16.32 7.30
C GLY A 88 17.43 -17.02 6.60
N ALA A 89 17.66 -16.71 5.32
CA ALA A 89 18.83 -17.21 4.60
C ALA A 89 20.15 -16.60 5.11
N LEU A 90 20.14 -15.33 5.53
CA LEU A 90 21.29 -14.68 6.16
C LEU A 90 21.62 -15.35 7.51
N ASP A 91 20.61 -15.52 8.37
CA ASP A 91 20.76 -16.13 9.70
C ASP A 91 21.26 -17.59 9.62
N ALA A 92 20.76 -18.35 8.63
CA ALA A 92 21.23 -19.71 8.37
C ALA A 92 22.70 -19.73 7.92
N ASN A 93 23.10 -18.80 7.04
CA ASN A 93 24.48 -18.71 6.56
C ASN A 93 25.45 -18.25 7.67
N THR A 94 25.07 -17.31 8.52
CA THR A 94 25.90 -16.89 9.66
C THR A 94 26.02 -17.97 10.72
N THR A 95 24.98 -18.77 10.95
CA THR A 95 25.04 -19.92 11.87
C THR A 95 25.90 -21.06 11.32
N MET A 96 25.90 -21.27 9.99
CA MET A 96 26.60 -22.39 9.36
C MET A 96 28.08 -22.10 9.06
N PHE A 97 28.43 -20.83 8.82
CA PHE A 97 29.78 -20.40 8.41
C PHE A 97 30.45 -19.40 9.36
N GLY A 98 29.79 -19.04 10.47
CA GLY A 98 30.33 -18.19 11.54
C GLY A 98 31.02 -18.97 12.66
#